data_AF-A0A352CS46-F1
#
_entry.id   AF-A0A352CS46-F1
#
_cell.length_a   1.000
_cell.length_b   1.000
_cell.length_c   1.000
_cell.angle_alpha   90.00
_cell.angle_beta   90.00
_cell.angle_gamma   90.00
#
_symmetry.space_group_name_H-M   'P 1'
#
loop_
_entity.id
_entity.type
_entity.pdbx_description
1 polymer ?
#
loop_
_entity_poly.entity_id
_entity_poly.type
_entity_poly.pdbx_seq_one_letter_code
_entity_poly.pdbx_strand_id
1 'polypeptide(L)'
;MDSEEYFKLAEPYLKKALPEHMDIRKIGEMVKTRIQIFPDITEQVDFFSGVPAYDVSMYVHKKSKSTLETSRKVLMETIPLLETAEDFGNDALFGLLSAYAKQNEMKVNTVMWPLRTAVSGKQATPAGATGIMEVLGKDETIRRLRTGLDKIEHAV
;
A
#
# COMPACT_ATOMS: atom_id res chain seq x y z
N MET A 1 21.80 16.51 5.63
CA MET A 1 22.07 15.59 4.52
C MET A 1 21.21 16.03 3.35
N ASP A 2 21.85 16.42 2.27
CA ASP A 2 21.14 16.70 1.02
C ASP A 2 20.60 15.39 0.40
N SER A 3 19.79 15.50 -0.66
CA SER A 3 19.17 14.32 -1.27
C SER A 3 20.18 13.38 -1.92
N GLU A 4 21.28 13.87 -2.50
CA GLU A 4 22.26 13.02 -3.17
C GLU A 4 23.05 12.18 -2.17
N GLU A 5 23.51 12.81 -1.08
CA GLU A 5 24.20 12.15 0.02
C GLU A 5 23.29 11.09 0.67
N TYR A 6 22.00 11.40 0.87
CA TYR A 6 21.02 10.43 1.35
C TYR A 6 20.93 9.21 0.44
N PHE A 7 20.73 9.41 -0.86
CA PHE A 7 20.55 8.29 -1.79
C PHE A 7 21.78 7.41 -1.87
N LYS A 8 22.99 7.99 -1.86
CA LYS A 8 24.23 7.23 -1.87
C LYS A 8 24.35 6.28 -0.68
N LEU A 9 23.90 6.71 0.50
CA LEU A 9 23.93 5.89 1.72
C LEU A 9 22.75 4.90 1.81
N ALA A 10 21.58 5.26 1.28
CA ALA A 10 20.38 4.43 1.26
C ALA A 10 20.42 3.31 0.20
N GLU A 11 21.06 3.56 -0.95
CA GLU A 11 21.13 2.68 -2.11
C GLU A 11 21.46 1.21 -1.79
N PRO A 12 22.52 0.88 -1.01
CA PRO A 12 22.83 -0.52 -0.72
C PRO A 12 21.72 -1.23 0.08
N TYR A 13 20.99 -0.51 0.94
CA TYR A 13 19.87 -1.08 1.70
C TYR A 13 18.63 -1.25 0.82
N LEU A 14 18.35 -0.28 -0.05
CA LEU A 14 17.26 -0.36 -1.03
C LEU A 14 17.48 -1.54 -2.00
N LYS A 15 18.66 -1.66 -2.59
CA LYS A 15 19.01 -2.75 -3.51
C LYS A 15 18.99 -4.13 -2.84
N LYS A 16 19.30 -4.19 -1.54
CA LYS A 16 19.21 -5.44 -0.78
C LYS A 16 17.76 -5.86 -0.52
N ALA A 17 16.86 -4.90 -0.33
CA ALA A 17 15.48 -5.15 0.08
C ALA A 17 14.51 -5.30 -1.10
N LEU A 18 14.83 -4.74 -2.27
CA LEU A 18 13.92 -4.58 -3.40
C LEU A 18 14.37 -5.37 -4.63
N PRO A 19 13.43 -5.83 -5.49
CA PRO A 19 13.76 -6.39 -6.78
C PRO A 19 14.42 -5.35 -7.69
N GLU A 20 15.33 -5.78 -8.57
CA GLU A 20 16.11 -4.88 -9.44
C GLU A 20 15.27 -4.02 -10.39
N HIS A 21 14.06 -4.47 -10.73
CA HIS A 21 13.16 -3.75 -11.65
C HIS A 21 12.37 -2.61 -11.00
N MET A 22 12.41 -2.47 -9.67
CA MET A 22 11.65 -1.44 -8.96
C MET A 22 12.36 -0.08 -8.97
N ASP A 23 11.57 0.99 -8.94
CA ASP A 23 12.08 2.35 -8.81
C ASP A 23 12.57 2.64 -7.37
N ILE A 24 13.84 2.32 -7.13
CA ILE A 24 14.50 2.52 -5.83
C ILE A 24 14.56 4.00 -5.43
N ARG A 25 14.55 4.95 -6.38
CA ARG A 25 14.58 6.38 -6.05
C ARG A 25 13.24 6.81 -5.48
N LYS A 26 12.15 6.41 -6.14
CA LYS A 26 10.80 6.68 -5.67
C LYS A 26 10.53 6.06 -4.30
N ILE A 27 10.92 4.80 -4.11
CA ILE A 27 10.80 4.12 -2.80
C ILE A 27 11.70 4.77 -1.74
N GLY A 28 12.91 5.16 -2.12
CA GLY A 28 13.85 5.86 -1.24
C GLY A 28 13.31 7.19 -0.70
N GLU A 29 12.60 7.98 -1.52
CA GLU A 29 11.92 9.20 -1.02
C GLU A 29 10.81 8.87 -0.02
N MET A 30 10.03 7.79 -0.24
CA MET A 30 8.95 7.40 0.67
C MET A 30 9.45 7.07 2.08
N VAL A 31 10.61 6.42 2.20
CA VAL A 31 11.18 6.00 3.49
C VAL A 31 12.05 7.04 4.17
N LYS A 32 12.48 8.09 3.45
CA LYS A 32 13.47 9.07 3.93
C LYS A 32 13.10 9.68 5.29
N THR A 33 11.82 9.95 5.51
CA THR A 33 11.30 10.55 6.76
C THR A 33 10.80 9.52 7.78
N ARG A 34 10.98 8.23 7.50
CA ARG A 34 10.45 7.10 8.27
C ARG A 34 11.52 6.30 8.99
N ILE A 35 12.78 6.51 8.64
CA ILE A 35 13.93 5.80 9.20
C ILE A 35 14.67 6.68 10.21
N GLN A 36 15.24 6.06 11.24
CA GLN A 36 16.21 6.73 12.12
C GLN A 36 17.64 6.38 11.72
N ILE A 37 17.85 5.16 11.21
CA ILE A 37 19.12 4.67 10.69
C ILE A 37 18.90 3.97 9.33
N PHE A 38 19.91 3.96 8.46
CA PHE A 38 19.79 3.35 7.13
C PHE A 38 19.42 1.85 7.12
N PRO A 39 19.87 1.02 8.08
CA PRO A 39 19.42 -0.37 8.17
C PRO A 39 17.89 -0.54 8.24
N ASP A 40 17.17 0.42 8.84
CA ASP A 40 15.70 0.39 8.98
C ASP A 40 14.98 0.36 7.62
N ILE A 41 15.64 0.84 6.55
CA ILE A 41 15.07 0.86 5.20
C ILE A 41 14.57 -0.53 4.81
N THR A 42 15.33 -1.58 5.13
CA THR A 42 14.99 -2.95 4.72
C THR A 42 13.62 -3.35 5.25
N GLU A 43 13.37 -3.13 6.54
CA GLU A 43 12.08 -3.43 7.16
C GLU A 43 10.98 -2.49 6.67
N GLN A 44 11.30 -1.24 6.32
CA GLN A 44 10.28 -0.31 5.82
C GLN A 44 9.76 -0.67 4.41
N VAL A 45 10.53 -1.41 3.60
CA VAL A 45 10.23 -1.63 2.17
C VAL A 45 10.17 -3.10 1.74
N ASP A 46 10.55 -4.05 2.59
CA ASP A 46 10.51 -5.49 2.33
C ASP A 46 9.19 -5.97 1.68
N PHE A 47 8.05 -5.35 2.04
CA PHE A 47 6.74 -5.73 1.54
C PHE A 47 6.60 -5.53 0.03
N PHE A 48 7.42 -4.69 -0.59
CA PHE A 48 7.44 -4.54 -2.04
C PHE A 48 7.91 -5.84 -2.72
N SER A 49 8.87 -6.55 -2.14
CA SER A 49 9.33 -7.87 -2.61
C SER A 49 8.31 -8.98 -2.37
N GLY A 50 7.43 -8.83 -1.38
CA GLY A 50 6.34 -9.76 -1.13
C GLY A 50 5.55 -9.40 0.13
N VAL A 51 4.24 -9.64 0.11
CA VAL A 51 3.38 -9.32 1.26
C VAL A 51 3.72 -10.28 2.42
N PRO A 52 4.17 -9.79 3.60
CA PRO A 52 4.44 -10.64 4.75
C PRO A 52 3.16 -11.30 5.26
N ALA A 53 3.28 -12.35 6.07
CA ALA A 53 2.13 -12.92 6.75
C ALA A 53 1.54 -11.89 7.74
N TYR A 54 0.22 -11.72 7.71
CA TYR A 54 -0.52 -10.86 8.62
C TYR A 54 -1.87 -11.49 8.98
N ASP A 55 -2.38 -11.08 10.14
CA ASP A 55 -3.67 -11.55 10.65
C ASP A 55 -4.85 -10.80 10.03
N VAL A 56 -5.97 -11.48 9.79
CA VAL A 56 -7.16 -10.87 9.18
C VAL A 56 -7.76 -9.75 10.04
N SER A 57 -7.54 -9.76 11.36
CA SER A 57 -7.93 -8.68 12.26
C SER A 57 -7.30 -7.33 11.90
N MET A 58 -6.24 -7.31 11.09
CA MET A 58 -5.62 -6.07 10.62
C MET A 58 -6.52 -5.26 9.67
N TYR A 59 -7.59 -5.86 9.12
CA TYR A 59 -8.66 -5.16 8.42
C TYR A 59 -9.62 -4.41 9.35
N VAL A 60 -9.64 -4.74 10.65
CA VAL A 60 -10.42 -4.03 11.67
C VAL A 60 -9.57 -2.94 12.29
N HIS A 61 -9.97 -1.67 12.12
CA HIS A 61 -9.18 -0.55 12.64
C HIS A 61 -10.05 0.60 13.15
N LYS A 62 -9.92 0.87 14.45
CA LYS A 62 -10.74 1.84 15.19
C LYS A 62 -10.67 3.26 14.61
N LYS A 63 -9.47 3.77 14.29
CA LYS A 63 -9.32 5.15 13.77
C LYS A 63 -9.85 5.29 12.35
N SER A 64 -9.75 4.23 11.54
CA SER A 64 -10.28 4.20 10.17
C SER A 64 -11.78 3.87 10.14
N LYS A 65 -12.38 3.46 11.27
CA LYS A 65 -13.74 2.92 11.34
C LYS A 65 -13.97 1.75 10.37
N SER A 66 -12.93 0.97 10.13
CA SER A 66 -12.98 -0.22 9.26
C SER A 66 -13.34 -1.44 10.12
N THR A 67 -14.22 -2.28 9.59
CA THR A 67 -14.62 -3.60 10.11
C THR A 67 -14.29 -4.64 9.04
N LEU A 68 -14.45 -5.94 9.33
CA LEU A 68 -14.30 -6.98 8.29
C LEU A 68 -15.33 -6.78 7.17
N GLU A 69 -16.58 -6.50 7.52
CA GLU A 69 -17.65 -6.25 6.55
C GLU A 69 -17.36 -5.04 5.65
N THR A 70 -16.99 -3.89 6.23
CA THR A 70 -16.70 -2.70 5.43
C THR A 70 -15.42 -2.88 4.62
N SER A 71 -14.42 -3.57 5.15
CA SER A 71 -13.20 -3.89 4.41
C SER A 71 -13.47 -4.81 3.23
N ARG A 72 -14.28 -5.86 3.42
CA ARG A 72 -14.72 -6.77 2.36
C ARG A 72 -15.45 -5.98 1.26
N LYS A 73 -16.42 -5.16 1.65
CA LYS A 73 -17.17 -4.29 0.72
C LYS A 73 -16.23 -3.41 -0.09
N VAL A 74 -15.32 -2.69 0.58
CA VAL A 74 -14.36 -1.81 -0.07
C VAL A 74 -13.50 -2.58 -1.08
N LEU A 75 -12.89 -3.70 -0.69
CA LEU A 75 -12.04 -4.48 -1.60
C LEU A 75 -12.85 -4.97 -2.81
N MET A 76 -14.01 -5.60 -2.57
CA MET A 76 -14.88 -6.14 -3.61
C MET A 76 -15.31 -5.08 -4.63
N GLU A 77 -15.65 -3.87 -4.18
CA GLU A 77 -16.15 -2.81 -5.06
C GLU A 77 -15.05 -1.98 -5.72
N THR A 78 -13.88 -1.83 -5.09
CA THR A 78 -12.79 -1.02 -5.65
C THR A 78 -11.87 -1.79 -6.59
N ILE A 79 -11.76 -3.12 -6.47
CA ILE A 79 -10.97 -3.96 -7.38
C ILE A 79 -11.40 -3.73 -8.85
N PRO A 80 -12.69 -3.83 -9.23
CA PRO A 80 -13.11 -3.58 -10.61
C PRO A 80 -12.80 -2.16 -11.10
N LEU A 81 -12.92 -1.15 -10.23
CA LEU A 81 -12.58 0.23 -10.57
C LEU A 81 -11.10 0.35 -10.93
N LEU A 82 -10.23 -0.23 -10.11
CA LEU A 82 -8.79 -0.25 -10.32
C LEU A 82 -8.40 -1.07 -11.58
N GLU A 83 -9.11 -2.16 -11.87
CA GLU A 83 -8.92 -2.95 -13.10
C GLU A 83 -9.25 -2.15 -14.37
N THR A 84 -10.16 -1.19 -14.28
CA THR A 84 -10.51 -0.31 -15.42
C THR A 84 -9.70 1.00 -15.46
N ALA A 85 -8.93 1.30 -14.42
CA ALA A 85 -8.13 2.53 -14.38
C ALA A 85 -7.01 2.52 -15.44
N GLU A 86 -6.94 3.58 -16.24
CA GLU A 86 -5.89 3.77 -17.26
C GLU A 86 -4.65 4.45 -16.67
N ASP A 87 -4.85 5.46 -15.81
CA ASP A 87 -3.77 6.12 -15.08
C ASP A 87 -3.62 5.52 -13.68
N PHE A 88 -2.46 4.91 -13.45
CA PHE A 88 -2.09 4.27 -12.18
C PHE A 88 -1.14 5.12 -11.32
N GLY A 89 -1.03 6.43 -11.62
CA GLY A 89 -0.32 7.40 -10.81
C GLY A 89 -1.01 7.66 -9.46
N ASN A 90 -0.23 8.08 -8.45
CA ASN A 90 -0.74 8.26 -7.09
C ASN A 90 -1.96 9.21 -7.01
N ASP A 91 -1.91 10.34 -7.72
CA ASP A 91 -2.95 11.37 -7.65
C ASP A 91 -4.24 10.92 -8.36
N ALA A 92 -4.11 10.24 -9.49
CA ALA A 92 -5.25 9.65 -10.21
C ALA A 92 -5.94 8.57 -9.38
N LEU A 93 -5.17 7.65 -8.79
CA LEU A 93 -5.67 6.62 -7.89
C LEU A 93 -6.33 7.22 -6.64
N PHE A 94 -5.73 8.28 -6.07
CA PHE A 94 -6.30 8.96 -4.91
C PHE A 94 -7.63 9.63 -5.24
N GLY A 95 -7.71 10.29 -6.41
CA GLY A 95 -8.95 10.88 -6.92
C GLY A 95 -10.05 9.83 -7.10
N LEU A 96 -9.74 8.72 -7.78
CA LEU A 96 -10.65 7.60 -8.03
C LEU A 96 -11.23 7.03 -6.72
N LEU A 97 -10.36 6.69 -5.78
CA LEU A 97 -10.75 6.07 -4.51
C LEU A 97 -11.43 7.06 -3.55
N SER A 98 -11.08 8.34 -3.62
CA SER A 98 -11.79 9.40 -2.87
C SER A 98 -13.19 9.64 -3.42
N ALA A 99 -13.38 9.55 -4.73
CA ALA A 99 -14.70 9.63 -5.35
C ALA A 99 -15.58 8.44 -4.92
N TYR A 100 -15.04 7.22 -4.94
CA TYR A 100 -15.71 6.03 -4.40
C TYR A 100 -16.11 6.23 -2.92
N ALA A 101 -15.19 6.74 -2.09
CA ALA A 101 -15.48 7.02 -0.68
C ALA A 101 -16.64 7.99 -0.52
N LYS A 102 -16.65 9.09 -1.31
CA LYS A 102 -17.72 10.09 -1.30
C LYS A 102 -19.06 9.51 -1.73
N GLN A 103 -19.10 8.72 -2.80
CA GLN A 103 -20.32 8.09 -3.31
C GLN A 103 -20.96 7.11 -2.32
N ASN A 104 -20.13 6.45 -1.50
CA ASN A 104 -20.57 5.50 -0.48
C ASN A 104 -20.68 6.09 0.92
N GLU A 105 -20.62 7.42 1.06
CA GLU A 105 -20.68 8.13 2.35
C GLU A 105 -19.62 7.65 3.37
N MET A 106 -18.48 7.18 2.86
CA MET A 106 -17.34 6.74 3.66
C MET A 106 -16.28 7.83 3.77
N LYS A 107 -15.52 7.81 4.87
CA LYS A 107 -14.29 8.62 4.95
C LYS A 107 -13.22 8.01 4.05
N VAL A 108 -12.39 8.83 3.43
CA VAL A 108 -11.25 8.37 2.61
C VAL A 108 -10.37 7.38 3.38
N ASN A 109 -10.08 7.65 4.65
CA ASN A 109 -9.27 6.74 5.47
C ASN A 109 -9.94 5.37 5.74
N THR A 110 -11.27 5.30 5.71
CA THR A 110 -12.02 4.03 5.83
C THR A 110 -11.81 3.16 4.59
N VAL A 111 -11.71 3.78 3.42
CA VAL A 111 -11.43 3.12 2.13
C VAL A 111 -9.95 2.76 1.98
N MET A 112 -9.06 3.70 2.31
CA MET A 112 -7.61 3.51 2.12
C MET A 112 -7.01 2.45 3.06
N TRP A 113 -7.59 2.24 4.25
CA TRP A 113 -7.09 1.28 5.21
C TRP A 113 -7.06 -0.17 4.68
N PRO A 114 -8.19 -0.80 4.28
CA PRO A 114 -8.19 -2.16 3.78
C PRO A 114 -7.34 -2.33 2.52
N LEU A 115 -7.32 -1.33 1.64
CA LEU A 115 -6.47 -1.31 0.46
C LEU A 115 -4.99 -1.37 0.85
N ARG A 116 -4.55 -0.51 1.76
CA ARG A 116 -3.17 -0.48 2.26
C ARG A 116 -2.78 -1.78 2.95
N THR A 117 -3.68 -2.32 3.78
CA THR A 117 -3.51 -3.62 4.45
C THR A 117 -3.25 -4.72 3.42
N ALA A 118 -4.08 -4.81 2.38
CA ALA A 118 -3.95 -5.85 1.35
C ALA A 118 -2.65 -5.71 0.53
N VAL A 119 -2.27 -4.50 0.12
CA VAL A 119 -1.07 -4.30 -0.72
C VAL A 119 0.25 -4.37 0.04
N SER A 120 0.25 -4.15 1.36
CA SER A 120 1.48 -4.12 2.15
C SER A 120 1.62 -5.23 3.18
N GLY A 121 0.51 -5.76 3.71
CA GLY A 121 0.56 -6.67 4.86
C GLY A 121 1.17 -6.04 6.12
N LYS A 122 1.26 -4.71 6.21
CA LYS A 122 1.82 -4.00 7.37
C LYS A 122 0.83 -3.03 8.02
N GLN A 123 0.97 -2.88 9.34
CA GLN A 123 0.20 -1.88 10.11
C GLN A 123 0.68 -0.44 9.84
N ALA A 124 1.99 -0.29 9.63
CA ALA A 124 2.65 0.97 9.30
C ALA A 124 3.43 0.80 8.00
N THR A 125 3.34 1.81 7.15
CA THR A 125 3.97 1.84 5.83
C THR A 125 4.58 3.22 5.58
N PRO A 126 5.61 3.31 4.72
CA PRO A 126 6.25 4.59 4.47
C PRO A 126 5.38 5.56 3.66
N ALA A 127 4.48 5.03 2.83
CA ALA A 127 3.53 5.76 2.00
C ALA A 127 2.07 5.33 2.24
N GLY A 128 1.13 6.12 1.71
CA GLY A 128 -0.29 5.78 1.67
C GLY A 128 -0.59 4.66 0.67
N ALA A 129 -1.84 4.18 0.65
CA ALA A 129 -2.26 3.06 -0.19
C ALA A 129 -1.94 3.31 -1.68
N THR A 130 -2.30 4.48 -2.20
CA THR A 130 -2.15 4.84 -3.62
C THR A 130 -0.70 5.01 -4.05
N GLY A 131 0.17 5.55 -3.18
CA GLY A 131 1.60 5.64 -3.47
C GLY A 131 2.27 4.26 -3.53
N ILE A 132 1.81 3.32 -2.69
CA ILE A 132 2.27 1.92 -2.76
C ILE A 132 1.79 1.27 -4.05
N MET A 133 0.49 1.42 -4.39
CA MET A 133 -0.09 0.86 -5.62
C MET A 133 0.59 1.36 -6.89
N GLU A 134 0.93 2.65 -6.92
CA GLU A 134 1.65 3.27 -8.04
C GLU A 134 3.03 2.61 -8.25
N VAL A 135 3.76 2.34 -7.16
CA VAL A 135 5.08 1.67 -7.24
C VAL A 135 4.94 0.20 -7.61
N LEU A 136 3.93 -0.49 -7.07
CA LEU A 136 3.65 -1.90 -7.40
C LEU A 136 3.19 -2.07 -8.85
N GLY A 137 2.50 -1.06 -9.39
CA GLY A 137 1.76 -1.16 -10.63
C GLY A 137 0.44 -1.91 -10.48
N LYS A 138 -0.30 -1.95 -11.59
CA LYS A 138 -1.68 -2.44 -11.63
C LYS A 138 -1.80 -3.93 -11.33
N ASP A 139 -1.09 -4.77 -12.07
CA ASP A 139 -1.26 -6.24 -11.98
C ASP A 139 -0.92 -6.77 -10.58
N GLU A 140 0.19 -6.29 -10.01
CA GLU A 140 0.61 -6.63 -8.65
C GLU A 140 -0.39 -6.15 -7.60
N THR A 141 -0.87 -4.91 -7.74
CA THR A 141 -1.90 -4.35 -6.87
C THR A 141 -3.16 -5.22 -6.89
N ILE A 142 -3.72 -5.50 -8.07
CA ILE A 142 -4.94 -6.30 -8.20
C ILE A 142 -4.75 -7.70 -7.61
N ARG A 143 -3.61 -8.36 -7.86
CA ARG A 143 -3.33 -9.68 -7.28
C ARG A 143 -3.34 -9.64 -5.75
N ARG A 144 -2.69 -8.65 -5.13
CA ARG A 144 -2.65 -8.48 -3.67
C ARG A 144 -4.01 -8.14 -3.09
N LEU A 145 -4.78 -7.28 -3.76
CA LEU A 145 -6.14 -6.92 -3.34
C LEU A 145 -7.07 -8.13 -3.35
N ARG A 146 -7.04 -8.95 -4.41
CA ARG A 146 -7.81 -10.20 -4.49
C ARG A 146 -7.38 -11.19 -3.41
N THR A 147 -6.07 -11.38 -3.19
CA THR A 147 -5.56 -12.21 -2.08
C THR A 147 -6.05 -11.72 -0.71
N GLY A 148 -6.09 -10.40 -0.51
CA GLY A 148 -6.62 -9.78 0.70
C GLY A 148 -8.12 -9.99 0.87
N LEU A 149 -8.90 -9.91 -0.22
CA LEU A 149 -10.32 -10.19 -0.23
C LEU A 149 -10.59 -11.66 0.14
N ASP A 150 -9.90 -12.59 -0.53
CA ASP A 150 -10.02 -14.04 -0.26
C ASP A 150 -9.73 -14.34 1.22
N LYS A 151 -8.70 -13.72 1.81
CA LYS A 151 -8.39 -13.86 3.24
C LYS A 151 -9.55 -13.43 4.15
N ILE A 152 -10.25 -12.34 3.81
CA ILE A 152 -11.42 -11.89 4.58
C ILE A 152 -12.58 -12.87 4.40
N GLU A 153 -12.82 -13.34 3.18
CA GLU A 153 -13.94 -14.25 2.88
C GLU A 153 -13.81 -15.61 3.56
N HIS A 154 -12.59 -16.13 3.75
CA HIS A 154 -12.36 -17.39 4.47
C HIS A 154 -12.34 -17.23 5.99
N ALA A 155 -12.37 -16.00 6.52
CA ALA A 155 -12.35 -15.72 7.95
C ALA A 155 -13.74 -15.44 8.55
N VAL A 156 -14.76 -15.30 7.70
CA VAL A 156 -16.15 -15.00 8.07
C VAL A 156 -17.01 -16.26 7.96
#